data_AF-A0A947HDJ0-F1
#
_entry.id   AF-A0A947HDJ0-F1
#
_cell.length_a   1.000
_cell.length_b   1.000
_cell.length_c   1.000
_cell.angle_alpha   90.00
_cell.angle_beta   90.00
_cell.angle_gamma   90.00
#
_symmetry.space_group_name_H-M   'P 1'
#
loop_
_entity.id
_entity.type
_entity.pdbx_description
1 polymer ?
#
loop_
_entity_poly.entity_id
_entity_poly.type
_entity_poly.pdbx_seq_one_letter_code
_entity_poly.pdbx_strand_id
1 'polypeptide(L)'
;MSEVKAKINVLDYLGIGTAIFAAFAISAIPSFSWRAFIFACIAAAIMMPVNIRRLAKIIKQEIPILHRVAIAFVLLIILGPLSVLDGEDQKTRQLVALQAQEQKAQEEKYNSVLSQGMTATSPEVAYKSLDAARSIKPLPPEAESKYMESAGEYGLRIMKENPHLALTMLQQSVSSGRASKEVKKAFDEMQAKIQQEQAKAQREQAKAQKEQSIAALVSEGKKQFDAKSYAAVIETHKKLKAADPQNTHLDSLKSQSQDELAEQVRAASEAKKVLEVAGEKPENSAWDGSVKAVKNWMKANLPDPDSTKDEEWWKVVPTKAKDGLPCWGVRAQFRTKNQFGAYELVNMYFHIRHNEVIEVTQ
;
A
#
# COMPACT_ATOMS: atom_id res chain seq x y z
N MET A 1 -63.51 85.28 40.21
CA MET A 1 -62.37 86.19 40.40
C MET A 1 -61.14 85.58 39.72
N SER A 2 -60.56 86.34 38.77
CA SER A 2 -59.22 86.24 38.15
C SER A 2 -58.72 84.87 37.66
N GLU A 3 -58.85 84.53 36.37
CA GLU A 3 -57.85 84.80 35.31
C GLU A 3 -56.38 84.57 35.75
N VAL A 4 -55.80 83.43 35.35
CA VAL A 4 -54.34 83.29 35.14
C VAL A 4 -54.15 82.74 33.73
N LYS A 5 -53.80 83.64 32.81
CA LYS A 5 -53.34 83.34 31.45
C LYS A 5 -51.90 82.80 31.53
N ALA A 6 -51.67 81.57 31.07
CA ALA A 6 -50.34 81.11 30.66
C ALA A 6 -50.29 81.06 29.13
N LYS A 7 -49.63 82.05 28.53
CA LYS A 7 -49.21 82.01 27.12
C LYS A 7 -48.11 80.93 27.00
N ILE A 8 -48.40 79.84 26.31
CA ILE A 8 -47.36 78.92 25.82
C ILE A 8 -46.86 79.50 24.49
N ASN A 9 -45.56 79.76 24.43
CA ASN A 9 -44.89 80.35 23.27
C ASN A 9 -44.85 79.34 22.11
N VAL A 10 -45.22 79.81 20.91
CA VAL A 10 -45.16 79.05 19.64
C VAL A 10 -43.72 78.61 19.27
N LEU A 11 -42.69 79.12 19.98
CA LEU A 11 -41.29 78.70 19.82
C LEU A 11 -41.00 77.25 20.25
N ASP A 12 -41.80 76.63 21.12
CA ASP A 12 -41.51 75.27 21.63
C ASP A 12 -41.82 74.16 20.60
N TYR A 13 -42.75 74.42 19.68
CA TYR A 13 -43.08 73.45 18.61
C TYR A 13 -42.08 73.46 17.45
N LEU A 14 -41.37 74.58 17.24
CA LEU A 14 -40.32 74.64 16.24
C LEU A 14 -39.12 73.75 16.62
N GLY A 15 -38.82 73.65 17.92
CA GLY A 15 -37.67 72.87 18.44
C GLY A 15 -37.78 71.36 18.21
N ILE A 16 -38.97 70.78 18.37
CA ILE A 16 -39.18 69.33 18.20
C ILE A 16 -39.14 68.94 16.71
N GLY A 17 -39.71 69.79 15.85
CA GLY A 17 -39.62 69.61 14.40
C GLY A 17 -38.17 69.64 13.89
N THR A 18 -37.36 70.59 14.38
CA THR A 18 -35.94 70.69 14.02
C THR A 18 -35.09 69.51 14.54
N ALA A 19 -35.42 68.95 15.71
CA ALA A 19 -34.68 67.81 16.27
C ALA A 19 -34.90 66.51 15.47
N ILE A 20 -36.13 66.30 14.98
CA ILE A 20 -36.47 65.12 14.16
C ILE A 20 -35.86 65.23 12.76
N PHE A 21 -35.87 66.44 12.17
CA PHE A 21 -35.23 66.67 10.87
C PHE A 21 -33.69 66.55 10.95
N ALA A 22 -33.08 67.00 12.07
CA ALA A 22 -31.66 66.83 12.31
C ALA A 22 -31.27 65.34 12.48
N ALA A 23 -32.11 64.53 13.14
CA ALA A 23 -31.86 63.09 13.28
C ALA A 23 -31.92 62.34 11.93
N PHE A 24 -32.78 62.78 11.01
CA PHE A 24 -32.86 62.21 9.66
C PHE A 24 -31.71 62.65 8.74
N ALA A 25 -31.17 63.85 8.93
CA ALA A 25 -29.99 64.31 8.19
C ALA A 25 -28.69 63.60 8.63
N ILE A 26 -28.58 63.22 9.90
CA ILE A 26 -27.40 62.56 10.46
C ILE A 26 -27.30 61.07 10.06
N SER A 27 -28.42 60.40 9.77
CA SER A 27 -28.43 58.99 9.36
C SER A 27 -27.91 58.73 7.94
N ALA A 28 -27.69 59.77 7.14
CA ALA A 28 -27.08 59.68 5.81
C ALA A 28 -25.55 59.70 5.82
N ILE A 29 -24.90 59.82 6.99
CA ILE A 29 -23.44 59.85 7.12
C ILE A 29 -22.91 58.40 7.22
N PRO A 30 -22.08 57.91 6.27
CA PRO A 30 -21.69 56.49 6.19
C PRO A 30 -20.91 55.95 7.40
N SER A 31 -20.30 56.83 8.20
CA SER A 31 -19.54 56.48 9.40
C SER A 31 -20.36 56.56 10.69
N PHE A 32 -21.68 56.71 10.59
CA PHE A 32 -22.53 56.86 11.76
C PHE A 32 -22.79 55.50 12.44
N SER A 33 -22.16 55.31 13.60
CA SER A 33 -22.35 54.10 14.41
C SER A 33 -23.74 54.10 15.03
N TRP A 34 -24.64 53.30 14.46
CA TRP A 34 -25.97 53.04 15.01
C TRP A 34 -25.93 52.62 16.47
N ARG A 35 -24.87 51.91 16.90
CA ARG A 35 -24.67 51.53 18.30
C ARG A 35 -24.48 52.76 19.19
N ALA A 36 -23.65 53.72 18.80
CA ALA A 36 -23.41 54.94 19.59
C ALA A 36 -24.67 55.81 19.69
N PHE A 37 -25.45 55.91 18.62
CA PHE A 37 -26.72 56.65 18.63
C PHE A 37 -27.79 55.96 19.49
N ILE A 38 -27.91 54.63 19.40
CA ILE A 38 -28.81 53.85 20.26
C ILE A 38 -28.38 54.00 21.72
N PHE A 39 -27.09 53.93 22.05
CA PHE A 39 -26.58 54.17 23.40
C PHE A 39 -26.86 55.60 23.89
N ALA A 40 -26.74 56.62 23.04
CA ALA A 40 -27.08 58.00 23.39
C ALA A 40 -28.58 58.18 23.65
N CYS A 41 -29.44 57.58 22.82
CA CYS A 41 -30.89 57.59 23.01
C CYS A 41 -31.32 56.81 24.26
N ILE A 42 -30.68 55.67 24.55
CA ILE A 42 -30.91 54.88 25.77
C ILE A 42 -30.42 55.66 27.00
N ALA A 43 -29.24 56.29 26.94
CA ALA A 43 -28.73 57.12 28.04
C ALA A 43 -29.62 58.34 28.30
N ALA A 44 -30.12 59.00 27.25
CA ALA A 44 -31.09 60.09 27.37
C ALA A 44 -32.44 59.60 27.94
N ALA A 45 -32.89 58.41 27.58
CA ALA A 45 -34.12 57.79 28.12
C ALA A 45 -33.96 57.38 29.59
N ILE A 46 -32.77 56.92 30.01
CA ILE A 46 -32.44 56.57 31.40
C ILE A 46 -32.28 57.82 32.27
N MET A 47 -31.78 58.93 31.71
CA MET A 47 -31.61 60.21 32.43
C MET A 47 -32.91 61.00 32.62
N MET A 48 -34.00 60.63 31.96
CA MET A 48 -35.31 61.20 32.27
C MET A 48 -35.90 60.51 33.51
N PRO A 49 -36.33 61.24 34.55
CA PRO A 49 -37.02 60.66 35.68
C PRO A 49 -38.44 60.25 35.26
N VAL A 50 -38.55 59.08 34.61
CA VAL A 50 -39.82 58.56 34.10
C VAL A 50 -40.53 57.78 35.21
N ASN A 51 -41.53 58.41 35.80
CA ASN A 51 -42.56 57.71 36.54
C ASN A 51 -43.40 56.92 35.51
N ILE A 52 -43.05 55.66 35.23
CA ILE A 52 -43.62 54.79 34.18
C ILE A 52 -45.17 54.77 34.23
N ARG A 53 -45.76 54.93 35.42
CA ARG A 53 -47.20 55.02 35.64
C ARG A 53 -47.85 56.26 35.02
N ARG A 54 -47.14 57.39 34.91
CA ARG A 54 -47.63 58.61 34.23
C ARG A 54 -47.53 58.48 32.71
N LEU A 55 -46.44 57.90 32.19
CA LEU A 55 -46.26 57.72 30.74
C LEU A 55 -47.32 56.77 30.14
N ALA A 56 -47.60 55.66 30.83
CA ALA A 56 -48.65 54.72 30.45
C ALA A 56 -50.06 55.35 30.44
N LYS A 57 -50.30 56.34 31.32
CA LYS A 57 -51.58 57.06 31.40
C LYS A 57 -51.76 58.04 30.23
N ILE A 58 -50.69 58.73 29.84
CA ILE A 58 -50.66 59.66 28.70
C ILE A 58 -50.80 58.92 27.36
N ILE A 59 -50.06 57.83 27.17
CA ILE A 59 -50.15 56.99 25.96
C ILE A 59 -51.57 56.42 25.78
N LYS A 60 -52.28 56.13 26.88
CA LYS A 60 -53.63 55.58 26.86
C LYS A 60 -54.72 56.62 26.52
N GLN A 61 -54.47 57.92 26.69
CA GLN A 61 -55.49 58.96 26.49
C GLN A 61 -55.39 59.72 25.16
N GLU A 62 -54.22 59.86 24.54
CA GLU A 62 -54.08 60.79 23.39
C GLU A 62 -53.52 60.19 22.09
N ILE A 63 -53.11 58.92 22.08
CA ILE A 63 -52.47 58.33 20.88
C ILE A 63 -53.45 57.40 20.14
N PRO A 64 -53.65 57.54 18.81
CA PRO A 64 -54.49 56.64 18.01
C PRO A 64 -54.01 55.19 18.07
N ILE A 65 -54.95 54.24 18.00
CA ILE A 65 -54.71 52.80 18.21
C ILE A 65 -53.55 52.25 17.36
N LEU A 66 -53.42 52.70 16.11
CA LEU A 66 -52.40 52.22 15.17
C LEU A 66 -50.97 52.50 15.67
N HIS A 67 -50.74 53.62 16.35
CA HIS A 67 -49.43 53.99 16.88
C HIS A 67 -49.11 53.26 18.19
N ARG A 68 -50.13 52.84 18.95
CA ARG A 68 -49.93 52.01 20.16
C ARG A 68 -49.41 50.62 19.80
N VAL A 69 -49.89 50.04 18.71
CA VAL A 69 -49.40 48.75 18.20
C VAL A 69 -47.96 48.88 17.73
N ALA A 70 -47.61 49.94 16.99
CA ALA A 70 -46.23 50.19 16.56
C ALA A 70 -45.27 50.39 17.74
N ILE A 71 -45.66 51.17 18.76
CA ILE A 71 -44.85 51.37 19.98
C ILE A 71 -44.72 50.08 20.77
N ALA A 72 -45.79 49.30 20.91
CA ALA A 72 -45.73 47.99 21.56
C ALA A 72 -44.82 47.02 20.80
N PHE A 73 -44.84 47.03 19.47
CA PHE A 73 -43.99 46.19 18.63
C PHE A 73 -42.51 46.58 18.72
N VAL A 74 -42.22 47.89 18.73
CA VAL A 74 -40.85 48.42 18.96
C VAL A 74 -40.36 48.06 20.36
N LEU A 75 -41.21 48.18 21.39
CA LEU A 75 -40.87 47.72 22.74
C LEU A 75 -40.62 46.21 22.80
N LEU A 76 -41.37 45.39 22.05
CA LEU A 76 -41.17 43.94 21.98
C LEU A 76 -39.89 43.56 21.25
N ILE A 77 -39.50 44.31 20.20
CA ILE A 77 -38.22 44.11 19.48
C ILE A 77 -37.03 44.58 20.33
N ILE A 78 -37.18 45.63 21.13
CA ILE A 78 -36.11 46.16 21.99
C ILE A 78 -35.97 45.35 23.29
N LEU A 79 -37.09 44.93 23.90
CA LEU A 79 -37.10 44.20 25.19
C LEU A 79 -37.09 42.68 25.03
N GLY A 80 -37.51 42.14 23.88
CA GLY A 80 -37.48 40.71 23.58
C GLY A 80 -36.08 40.08 23.68
N PRO A 81 -35.02 40.68 23.09
CA PRO A 81 -33.65 40.17 23.19
C PRO A 81 -33.06 40.25 24.61
N LEU A 82 -33.50 41.21 25.43
CA LEU A 82 -33.03 41.35 26.82
C LEU A 82 -33.48 40.17 27.71
N SER A 83 -34.58 39.51 27.36
CA SER A 83 -35.08 38.33 28.09
C SER A 83 -34.31 37.04 27.70
N VAL A 84 -33.68 37.01 26.52
CA VAL A 84 -32.90 35.88 26.00
C VAL A 84 -31.45 35.93 26.51
N LEU A 85 -30.90 37.14 26.69
CA LEU A 85 -29.54 37.34 27.22
C LEU A 85 -29.37 36.88 28.68
N ASP A 86 -30.39 37.04 29.54
CA ASP A 86 -30.35 36.56 30.93
C ASP A 86 -30.41 35.02 31.03
N GLY A 87 -31.11 34.36 30.10
CA GLY A 87 -31.22 32.89 30.07
C GLY A 87 -29.96 32.20 29.55
N GLU A 88 -29.21 32.86 28.67
CA GLU A 88 -27.92 32.38 28.17
C GLU A 88 -26.83 32.45 29.27
N ASP A 89 -26.81 33.54 30.05
CA ASP A 89 -25.89 33.71 31.18
C ASP A 89 -26.12 32.65 32.29
N GLN A 90 -27.38 32.31 32.58
CA GLN A 90 -27.70 31.23 33.53
C GLN A 90 -27.20 29.85 33.07
N LYS A 91 -27.35 29.50 31.78
CA LYS A 91 -26.86 28.22 31.26
C LYS A 91 -25.35 28.15 31.25
N THR A 92 -24.66 29.23 30.89
CA THR A 92 -23.19 29.28 30.98
C THR A 92 -22.71 29.19 32.43
N ARG A 93 -23.37 29.86 33.38
CA ARG A 93 -23.04 29.73 34.81
C ARG A 93 -23.26 28.32 35.34
N GLN A 94 -24.34 27.65 34.92
CA GLN A 94 -24.59 26.24 35.26
C GLN A 94 -23.54 25.31 34.68
N LEU A 95 -23.14 25.51 33.41
CA LEU A 95 -22.09 24.72 32.77
C LEU A 95 -20.73 24.91 33.44
N VAL A 96 -20.36 26.16 33.77
CA VAL A 96 -19.11 26.47 34.49
C VAL A 96 -19.14 25.88 35.91
N ALA A 97 -20.27 25.94 36.61
CA ALA A 97 -20.42 25.33 37.92
C ALA A 97 -20.32 23.79 37.86
N LEU A 98 -20.89 23.17 36.83
CA LEU A 98 -20.79 21.73 36.58
C LEU A 98 -19.35 21.30 36.27
N GLN A 99 -18.66 22.02 35.37
CA GLN A 99 -17.26 21.77 35.07
C GLN A 99 -16.36 21.95 36.29
N ALA A 100 -16.62 22.97 37.12
CA ALA A 100 -15.91 23.16 38.38
C ALA A 100 -16.17 22.02 39.38
N GLN A 101 -17.39 21.48 39.40
CA GLN A 101 -17.75 20.32 40.23
C GLN A 101 -17.06 19.04 39.73
N GLU A 102 -17.01 18.81 38.42
CA GLU A 102 -16.29 17.68 37.82
C GLU A 102 -14.79 17.77 38.08
N GLN A 103 -14.19 18.96 37.97
CA GLN A 103 -12.78 19.18 38.28
C GLN A 103 -12.48 18.91 39.76
N LYS A 104 -13.33 19.39 40.68
CA LYS A 104 -13.21 19.08 42.11
C LYS A 104 -13.32 17.58 42.39
N ALA A 105 -14.28 16.90 41.77
CA ALA A 105 -14.44 15.46 41.92
C ALA A 105 -13.23 14.69 41.37
N GLN A 106 -12.64 15.15 40.27
CA GLN A 106 -11.40 14.57 39.72
C GLN A 106 -10.20 14.82 40.63
N GLU A 107 -10.09 16.01 41.23
CA GLU A 107 -9.01 16.36 42.16
C GLU A 107 -9.11 15.59 43.48
N GLU A 108 -10.32 15.43 44.03
CA GLU A 108 -10.59 14.57 45.20
C GLU A 108 -10.24 13.10 44.89
N LYS A 109 -10.64 12.60 43.71
CA LYS A 109 -10.28 11.25 43.26
C LYS A 109 -8.76 11.09 43.11
N TYR A 110 -8.08 12.06 42.50
CA TYR A 110 -6.62 12.05 42.36
C TYR A 110 -5.92 12.02 43.72
N ASN A 111 -6.29 12.92 44.65
CA ASN A 111 -5.68 13.01 45.97
C ASN A 111 -5.92 11.74 46.81
N SER A 112 -7.12 11.17 46.73
CA SER A 112 -7.46 9.92 47.41
C SER A 112 -6.60 8.75 46.91
N VAL A 113 -6.52 8.57 45.59
CA VAL A 113 -5.76 7.48 44.97
C VAL A 113 -4.24 7.69 45.14
N LEU A 114 -3.75 8.92 45.04
CA LEU A 114 -2.35 9.29 45.29
C LEU A 114 -1.97 8.96 46.75
N SER A 115 -2.80 9.35 47.71
CA SER A 115 -2.58 9.04 49.12
C SER A 115 -2.55 7.53 49.37
N GLN A 116 -3.47 6.78 48.76
CA GLN A 116 -3.50 5.31 48.87
C GLN A 116 -2.21 4.69 48.33
N GLY A 117 -1.71 5.16 47.18
CA GLY A 117 -0.44 4.70 46.63
C GLY A 117 0.78 5.05 47.50
N MET A 118 0.78 6.25 48.08
CA MET A 118 1.85 6.74 48.94
C MET A 118 1.91 6.05 50.31
N THR A 119 0.80 5.57 50.85
CA THR A 119 0.76 4.85 52.14
C THR A 119 0.74 3.33 51.99
N ALA A 120 0.51 2.80 50.80
CA ALA A 120 0.50 1.36 50.55
C ALA A 120 1.85 0.71 50.91
N THR A 121 1.76 -0.39 51.66
CA THR A 121 2.88 -1.28 52.03
C THR A 121 3.05 -2.43 51.04
N SER A 122 1.98 -2.83 50.33
CA SER A 122 2.06 -3.81 49.25
C SER A 122 2.53 -3.12 47.96
N PRO A 123 3.60 -3.61 47.31
CA PRO A 123 4.08 -3.05 46.04
C PRO A 123 3.03 -3.07 44.93
N GLU A 124 2.17 -4.08 44.91
CA GLU A 124 1.06 -4.18 43.95
C GLU A 124 0.05 -3.05 44.14
N VAL A 125 -0.37 -2.81 45.39
CA VAL A 125 -1.36 -1.77 45.71
C VAL A 125 -0.75 -0.39 45.47
N ALA A 126 0.53 -0.20 45.82
CA ALA A 126 1.27 1.02 45.55
C ALA A 126 1.33 1.30 44.05
N TYR A 127 1.79 0.33 43.24
CA TYR A 127 1.87 0.46 41.80
C TYR A 127 0.50 0.76 41.17
N LYS A 128 -0.52 -0.06 41.44
CA LYS A 128 -1.86 0.09 40.84
C LYS A 128 -2.52 1.43 41.19
N SER A 129 -2.37 1.87 42.44
CA SER A 129 -2.93 3.15 42.86
C SER A 129 -2.17 4.32 42.22
N LEU A 130 -0.84 4.30 42.22
CA LEU A 130 -0.04 5.36 41.60
C LEU A 130 -0.22 5.41 40.07
N ASP A 131 -0.38 4.27 39.40
CA ASP A 131 -0.70 4.19 37.97
C ASP A 131 -2.08 4.83 37.68
N ALA A 132 -3.07 4.53 38.52
CA ALA A 132 -4.39 5.14 38.44
C ALA A 132 -4.34 6.66 38.70
N ALA A 133 -3.55 7.14 39.66
CA ALA A 133 -3.35 8.57 39.88
C ALA A 133 -2.66 9.25 38.67
N ARG A 134 -1.64 8.59 38.10
CA ARG A 134 -0.91 9.06 36.91
C ARG A 134 -1.80 9.20 35.68
N SER A 135 -2.82 8.34 35.54
CA SER A 135 -3.82 8.43 34.46
C SER A 135 -4.72 9.66 34.54
N ILE A 136 -4.83 10.28 35.73
CA ILE A 136 -5.64 11.48 35.96
C ILE A 136 -4.76 12.74 35.80
N LYS A 137 -3.58 12.75 36.42
CA LYS A 137 -2.65 13.89 36.43
C LYS A 137 -1.21 13.42 36.64
N PRO A 138 -0.18 14.12 36.12
CA PRO A 138 1.22 13.81 36.42
C PRO A 138 1.48 13.67 37.92
N LEU A 139 2.29 12.67 38.29
CA LEU A 139 2.66 12.43 39.68
C LEU A 139 3.70 13.46 40.17
N PRO A 140 3.67 13.86 41.45
CA PRO A 140 4.77 14.60 42.05
C PRO A 140 6.05 13.75 42.09
N PRO A 141 7.26 14.35 42.13
CA PRO A 141 8.52 13.62 42.02
C PRO A 141 8.72 12.48 43.03
N GLU A 142 8.24 12.65 44.26
CA GLU A 142 8.29 11.63 45.31
C GLU A 142 7.39 10.43 44.99
N ALA A 143 6.18 10.70 44.49
CA ALA A 143 5.24 9.65 44.07
C ALA A 143 5.71 8.94 42.80
N GLU A 144 6.32 9.66 41.86
CA GLU A 144 6.96 9.06 40.69
C GLU A 144 8.12 8.13 41.11
N SER A 145 8.90 8.52 42.13
CA SER A 145 9.95 7.67 42.70
C SER A 145 9.37 6.37 43.27
N LYS A 146 8.35 6.48 44.13
CA LYS A 146 7.70 5.32 44.75
C LYS A 146 7.00 4.44 43.70
N TYR A 147 6.43 5.04 42.65
CA TYR A 147 5.83 4.32 41.54
C TYR A 147 6.88 3.45 40.82
N MET A 148 8.04 4.00 40.48
CA MET A 148 9.10 3.26 39.77
C MET A 148 9.73 2.14 40.63
N GLU A 149 9.83 2.35 41.94
CA GLU A 149 10.29 1.33 42.89
C GLU A 149 9.26 0.20 43.02
N SER A 150 8.00 0.54 43.30
CA SER A 150 6.91 -0.43 43.42
C SER A 150 6.63 -1.18 42.11
N ALA A 151 6.84 -0.55 40.95
CA ALA A 151 6.80 -1.22 39.65
C ALA A 151 7.82 -2.36 39.55
N GLY A 152 9.08 -2.12 39.96
CA GLY A 152 10.12 -3.15 39.93
C GLY A 152 9.79 -4.33 40.84
N GLU A 153 9.38 -4.05 42.09
CA GLU A 153 9.04 -5.09 43.06
C GLU A 153 7.77 -5.87 42.70
N TYR A 154 6.76 -5.19 42.16
CA TYR A 154 5.56 -5.84 41.66
C TYR A 154 5.88 -6.70 40.44
N GLY A 155 6.68 -6.16 39.51
CA GLY A 155 7.20 -6.87 38.34
C GLY A 155 7.86 -8.19 38.70
N LEU A 156 8.70 -8.22 39.75
CA LEU A 156 9.33 -9.45 40.25
C LEU A 156 8.31 -10.52 40.66
N ARG A 157 7.20 -10.14 41.29
CA ARG A 157 6.17 -11.08 41.77
C ARG A 157 5.39 -11.70 40.62
N ILE A 158 5.05 -10.90 39.62
CA ILE A 158 4.22 -11.33 38.50
C ILE A 158 5.03 -11.96 37.35
N MET A 159 6.36 -12.09 37.47
CA MET A 159 7.22 -12.65 36.41
C MET A 159 6.75 -14.01 35.89
N LYS A 160 6.23 -14.86 36.78
CA LYS A 160 5.74 -16.20 36.40
C LYS A 160 4.34 -16.17 35.79
N GLU A 161 3.50 -15.23 36.21
CA GLU A 161 2.10 -15.14 35.80
C GLU A 161 1.94 -14.36 34.49
N ASN A 162 2.68 -13.26 34.35
CA ASN A 162 2.65 -12.37 33.19
C ASN A 162 4.05 -11.82 32.89
N PRO A 163 4.91 -12.60 32.21
CA PRO A 163 6.30 -12.22 31.94
C PRO A 163 6.43 -10.97 31.06
N HIS A 164 5.47 -10.72 30.17
CA HIS A 164 5.49 -9.53 29.31
C HIS A 164 5.25 -8.25 30.13
N LEU A 165 4.21 -8.25 30.96
CA LEU A 165 3.93 -7.13 31.87
C LEU A 165 5.08 -6.94 32.87
N ALA A 166 5.60 -8.04 33.43
CA ALA A 166 6.75 -8.01 34.32
C ALA A 166 7.97 -7.34 33.66
N LEU A 167 8.29 -7.67 32.41
CA LEU A 167 9.41 -7.06 31.70
C LEU A 167 9.23 -5.55 31.56
N THR A 168 8.03 -5.08 31.21
CA THR A 168 7.77 -3.65 31.08
C THR A 168 7.93 -2.90 32.40
N MET A 169 7.45 -3.48 33.52
CA MET A 169 7.58 -2.89 34.85
C MET A 169 9.03 -2.88 35.34
N LEU A 170 9.75 -3.99 35.13
CA LEU A 170 11.19 -4.07 35.43
C LEU A 170 11.99 -3.06 34.60
N GLN A 171 11.69 -2.92 33.30
CA GLN A 171 12.35 -1.95 32.42
C GLN A 171 12.12 -0.51 32.90
N GLN A 172 10.89 -0.16 33.28
CA GLN A 172 10.55 1.16 33.82
C GLN A 172 11.35 1.45 35.10
N SER A 173 11.39 0.47 36.02
CA SER A 173 12.16 0.58 37.26
C SER A 173 13.67 0.74 36.99
N VAL A 174 14.25 -0.07 36.10
CA VAL A 174 15.67 -0.02 35.74
C VAL A 174 16.04 1.30 35.07
N SER A 175 15.22 1.77 34.12
CA SER A 175 15.45 3.02 33.37
C SER A 175 15.38 4.26 34.26
N SER A 176 14.63 4.19 35.37
CA SER A 176 14.57 5.26 36.36
C SER A 176 15.86 5.41 37.20
N GLY A 177 16.78 4.44 37.12
CA GLY A 177 17.99 4.39 37.96
C GLY A 177 17.74 3.94 39.41
N ARG A 178 16.48 3.76 39.82
CA ARG A 178 16.08 3.42 41.20
C ARG A 178 15.80 1.95 41.44
N ALA A 179 15.94 1.11 40.42
CA ALA A 179 15.79 -0.34 40.57
C ALA A 179 16.75 -0.93 41.61
N SER A 180 16.22 -1.84 42.42
CA SER A 180 17.02 -2.67 43.33
C SER A 180 17.96 -3.60 42.55
N LYS A 181 18.97 -4.16 43.25
CA LYS A 181 19.90 -5.13 42.64
C LYS A 181 19.17 -6.36 42.10
N GLU A 182 18.11 -6.80 42.79
CA GLU A 182 17.29 -7.95 42.41
C GLU A 182 16.46 -7.67 41.17
N VAL A 183 15.86 -6.47 41.09
CA VAL A 183 15.10 -6.00 39.92
C VAL A 183 16.01 -5.92 38.69
N LYS A 184 17.22 -5.35 38.83
CA LYS A 184 18.20 -5.28 37.73
C LYS A 184 18.60 -6.67 37.24
N LYS A 185 18.97 -7.56 38.16
CA LYS A 185 19.33 -8.94 37.84
C LYS A 185 18.20 -9.67 37.10
N ALA A 186 16.97 -9.55 37.58
CA ALA A 186 15.81 -10.19 36.96
C ALA A 186 15.50 -9.62 35.56
N PHE A 187 15.65 -8.32 35.38
CA PHE A 187 15.53 -7.66 34.07
C PHE A 187 16.56 -8.21 33.09
N ASP A 188 17.84 -8.23 33.48
CA ASP A 188 18.94 -8.72 32.65
C ASP A 188 18.76 -10.21 32.26
N GLU A 189 18.37 -11.05 33.23
CA GLU A 189 18.10 -12.47 32.99
C GLU A 189 16.94 -12.69 32.02
N MET A 190 15.85 -11.92 32.16
CA MET A 190 14.71 -12.04 31.26
C MET A 190 15.02 -11.51 29.87
N GLN A 191 15.76 -10.40 29.76
CA GLN A 191 16.21 -9.87 28.48
C GLN A 191 17.14 -10.85 27.76
N ALA A 192 18.06 -11.50 28.49
CA ALA A 192 18.92 -12.53 27.95
C ALA A 192 18.14 -13.75 27.44
N LYS A 193 17.13 -14.22 28.19
CA LYS A 193 16.24 -15.31 27.74
C LYS A 193 15.47 -14.96 26.47
N ILE A 194 14.90 -13.75 26.40
CA ILE A 194 14.18 -13.27 25.22
C ILE A 194 15.12 -13.22 24.01
N GLN A 195 16.33 -12.68 24.18
CA GLN A 195 17.33 -12.65 23.10
C GLN A 195 17.73 -14.06 22.66
N GLN A 196 17.90 -14.99 23.60
CA GLN A 196 18.21 -16.39 23.30
C GLN A 196 17.07 -17.07 22.52
N GLU A 197 15.81 -16.88 22.95
CA GLU A 197 14.63 -17.42 22.27
C GLU A 197 14.46 -16.82 20.87
N GLN A 198 14.64 -15.51 20.72
CA GLN A 198 14.63 -14.83 19.43
C GLN A 198 15.74 -15.35 18.51
N ALA A 199 16.96 -15.52 19.02
CA ALA A 199 18.06 -16.08 18.24
C ALA A 199 17.79 -17.53 17.82
N LYS A 200 17.19 -18.34 18.70
CA LYS A 200 16.77 -19.71 18.37
C LYS A 200 15.67 -19.72 17.30
N ALA A 201 14.64 -18.92 17.46
CA ALA A 201 13.56 -18.78 16.50
C ALA A 201 14.07 -18.30 15.13
N GLN A 202 14.98 -17.33 15.10
CA GLN A 202 15.63 -16.86 13.87
C GLN A 202 16.43 -17.96 13.18
N ARG A 203 17.18 -18.78 13.93
CA ARG A 203 17.92 -19.93 13.38
C ARG A 203 16.98 -20.98 12.78
N GLU A 204 15.88 -21.28 13.47
CA GLU A 204 14.86 -22.23 12.98
C GLU A 204 14.15 -21.69 11.72
N GLN A 205 13.80 -20.41 11.70
CA GLN A 205 13.24 -19.75 10.52
C GLN A 205 14.21 -19.75 9.34
N ALA A 206 15.49 -19.43 9.56
CA ALA A 206 16.52 -19.48 8.52
C ALA A 206 16.70 -20.90 7.96
N LYS A 207 16.65 -21.92 8.82
CA LYS A 207 16.69 -23.33 8.40
C LYS A 207 15.47 -23.69 7.55
N ALA A 208 14.27 -23.34 7.99
CA ALA A 208 13.03 -23.61 7.26
C ALA A 208 13.00 -22.88 5.90
N GLN A 209 13.43 -21.62 5.84
CA GLN A 209 13.56 -20.87 4.59
C GLN A 209 14.57 -21.50 3.63
N LYS A 210 15.71 -21.96 4.15
CA LYS A 210 16.70 -22.70 3.36
C LYS A 210 16.10 -23.98 2.78
N GLU A 211 15.41 -24.79 3.58
CA GLU A 211 14.75 -26.03 3.14
C GLU A 211 13.67 -25.76 2.09
N GLN A 212 12.86 -24.72 2.26
CA GLN A 212 11.86 -24.31 1.26
C GLN A 212 12.50 -23.90 -0.07
N SER A 213 13.60 -23.14 -0.03
CA SER A 213 14.32 -22.74 -1.24
C SER A 213 14.91 -23.94 -1.99
N ILE A 214 15.46 -24.92 -1.27
CA ILE A 214 15.98 -26.18 -1.81
C ILE A 214 14.83 -26.96 -2.47
N ALA A 215 13.69 -27.10 -1.79
CA ALA A 215 12.53 -27.82 -2.34
C ALA A 215 11.99 -27.18 -3.62
N ALA A 216 11.95 -25.85 -3.69
CA ALA A 216 11.55 -25.10 -4.88
C ALA A 216 12.52 -25.34 -6.05
N LEU A 217 13.83 -25.28 -5.81
CA LEU A 217 14.85 -25.54 -6.84
C LEU A 217 14.78 -26.99 -7.35
N VAL A 218 14.53 -27.96 -6.47
CA VAL A 218 14.34 -29.36 -6.87
C VAL A 218 13.09 -29.51 -7.75
N SER A 219 11.98 -28.86 -7.38
CA SER A 219 10.75 -28.89 -8.20
C SER A 219 10.96 -28.25 -9.57
N GLU A 220 11.63 -27.11 -9.63
CA GLU A 220 11.93 -26.41 -10.87
C GLU A 220 12.86 -27.23 -11.78
N GLY A 221 13.90 -27.84 -11.21
CA GLY A 221 14.83 -28.70 -11.96
C GLY A 221 14.12 -29.89 -12.59
N LYS A 222 13.14 -30.49 -11.90
CA LYS A 222 12.30 -31.57 -12.47
C LYS A 222 11.43 -31.09 -13.63
N LYS A 223 10.76 -29.95 -13.49
CA LYS A 223 9.93 -29.38 -14.58
C LYS A 223 10.74 -29.09 -15.84
N GLN A 224 11.95 -28.54 -15.67
CA GLN A 224 12.84 -28.24 -16.79
C GLN A 224 13.35 -29.51 -17.47
N PHE A 225 13.56 -30.59 -16.70
CA PHE A 225 13.90 -31.90 -17.24
C PHE A 225 12.75 -32.49 -18.06
N ASP A 226 11.52 -32.46 -17.54
CA ASP A 226 10.32 -32.92 -18.27
C ASP A 226 10.10 -32.13 -19.57
N ALA A 227 10.42 -30.83 -19.55
CA ALA A 227 10.39 -29.96 -20.73
C ALA A 227 11.59 -30.12 -21.67
N LYS A 228 12.53 -31.04 -21.39
CA LYS A 228 13.77 -31.27 -22.16
C LYS A 228 14.65 -30.02 -22.30
N SER A 229 14.59 -29.12 -21.32
CA SER A 229 15.36 -27.88 -21.26
C SER A 229 16.68 -28.10 -20.51
N TYR A 230 17.57 -28.90 -21.09
CA TYR A 230 18.78 -29.40 -20.42
C TYR A 230 19.75 -28.30 -19.96
N ALA A 231 19.84 -27.19 -20.71
CA ALA A 231 20.64 -26.04 -20.29
C ALA A 231 20.11 -25.41 -18.99
N ALA A 232 18.78 -25.32 -18.84
CA ALA A 232 18.16 -24.80 -17.63
C ALA A 232 18.32 -25.77 -16.45
N VAL A 233 18.19 -27.08 -16.68
CA VAL A 233 18.42 -28.12 -15.65
C VAL A 233 19.83 -28.01 -15.06
N ILE A 234 20.85 -27.79 -15.90
CA ILE A 234 22.24 -27.61 -15.46
C ILE A 234 22.40 -26.34 -14.60
N GLU A 235 21.72 -25.24 -14.93
CA GLU A 235 21.75 -24.01 -14.15
C GLU A 235 21.07 -24.18 -12.79
N THR A 236 19.91 -24.83 -12.76
CA THR A 236 19.18 -25.16 -11.53
C THR A 236 20.01 -26.06 -10.62
N HIS A 237 20.72 -27.04 -11.19
CA HIS A 237 21.67 -27.88 -10.45
C HIS A 237 22.82 -27.06 -9.83
N LYS A 238 23.42 -26.11 -10.55
CA LYS A 238 24.47 -25.23 -10.00
C LYS A 238 23.96 -24.44 -8.80
N LYS A 239 22.75 -23.89 -8.89
CA LYS A 239 22.09 -23.17 -7.80
C LYS A 239 21.84 -24.09 -6.59
N LEU A 240 21.37 -25.32 -6.83
CA LEU A 240 21.13 -26.29 -5.77
C LEU A 240 22.42 -26.71 -5.06
N LYS A 241 23.50 -27.00 -5.81
CA LYS A 241 24.79 -27.39 -5.24
C LYS A 241 25.46 -26.27 -4.43
N ALA A 242 25.24 -25.01 -4.81
CA ALA A 242 25.68 -23.86 -4.03
C ALA A 242 24.88 -23.70 -2.71
N ALA A 243 23.58 -24.01 -2.73
CA ALA A 243 22.72 -23.94 -1.55
C ALA A 243 22.90 -25.13 -0.60
N ASP A 244 23.10 -26.33 -1.14
CA ASP A 244 23.29 -27.60 -0.44
C ASP A 244 24.27 -28.52 -1.17
N PRO A 245 25.57 -28.49 -0.79
CA PRO A 245 26.60 -29.29 -1.42
C PRO A 245 26.43 -30.81 -1.30
N GLN A 246 25.60 -31.30 -0.36
CA GLN A 246 25.37 -32.72 -0.14
C GLN A 246 24.11 -33.25 -0.86
N ASN A 247 23.40 -32.41 -1.61
CA ASN A 247 22.18 -32.82 -2.29
C ASN A 247 22.48 -33.66 -3.54
N THR A 248 22.14 -34.95 -3.48
CA THR A 248 22.42 -35.94 -4.54
C THR A 248 21.30 -36.08 -5.58
N HIS A 249 20.13 -35.47 -5.36
CA HIS A 249 18.94 -35.73 -6.18
C HIS A 249 19.03 -35.17 -7.61
N LEU A 250 19.83 -34.13 -7.85
CA LEU A 250 20.03 -33.55 -9.18
C LEU A 250 21.33 -34.03 -9.88
N ASP A 251 22.17 -34.84 -9.23
CA ASP A 251 23.44 -35.29 -9.82
C ASP A 251 23.20 -36.28 -10.98
N SER A 252 22.28 -37.23 -10.80
CA SER A 252 21.89 -38.19 -11.85
C SER A 252 21.24 -37.49 -13.06
N LEU A 253 20.32 -36.55 -12.79
CA LEU A 253 19.64 -35.73 -13.80
C LEU A 253 20.62 -34.85 -14.58
N LYS A 254 21.66 -34.32 -13.92
CA LYS A 254 22.71 -33.54 -14.56
C LYS A 254 23.55 -34.39 -15.51
N SER A 255 23.98 -35.59 -15.09
CA SER A 255 24.77 -36.48 -15.97
C SER A 255 24.02 -36.74 -17.27
N GLN A 256 22.75 -37.13 -17.15
CA GLN A 256 21.89 -37.37 -18.32
C GLN A 256 21.72 -36.12 -19.18
N SER A 257 21.46 -34.96 -18.57
CA SER A 257 21.33 -33.68 -19.29
C SER A 257 22.62 -33.25 -20.00
N GLN A 258 23.79 -33.56 -19.43
CA GLN A 258 25.10 -33.26 -20.03
C GLN A 258 25.40 -34.17 -21.21
N ASP A 259 25.11 -35.47 -21.08
CA ASP A 259 25.29 -36.45 -22.15
C ASP A 259 24.40 -36.13 -23.36
N GLU A 260 23.12 -35.81 -23.12
CA GLU A 260 22.16 -35.44 -24.17
C GLU A 260 22.52 -34.11 -24.85
N LEU A 261 22.98 -33.10 -24.09
CA LEU A 261 23.46 -31.85 -24.68
C LEU A 261 24.72 -32.07 -25.52
N ALA A 262 25.66 -32.91 -25.05
CA ALA A 262 26.86 -33.26 -25.80
C ALA A 262 26.52 -34.00 -27.09
N GLU A 263 25.54 -34.89 -27.06
CA GLU A 263 25.05 -35.58 -28.26
C GLU A 263 24.40 -34.61 -29.26
N GLN A 264 23.57 -33.67 -28.79
CA GLN A 264 22.97 -32.65 -29.66
C GLN A 264 24.03 -31.76 -30.31
N VAL A 265 25.03 -31.32 -29.55
CA VAL A 265 26.15 -30.51 -30.08
C VAL A 265 26.95 -31.32 -31.10
N ARG A 266 27.20 -32.60 -30.84
CA ARG A 266 27.90 -33.48 -31.79
C ARG A 266 27.08 -33.63 -33.08
N ALA A 267 25.80 -33.96 -32.97
CA ALA A 267 24.89 -34.10 -34.11
C ALA A 267 24.78 -32.79 -34.92
N ALA A 268 24.69 -31.64 -34.25
CA ALA A 268 24.69 -30.33 -34.90
C ALA A 268 26.02 -30.03 -35.61
N SER A 269 27.15 -30.40 -35.01
CA SER A 269 28.47 -30.24 -35.62
C SER A 269 28.66 -31.15 -36.86
N GLU A 270 28.13 -32.37 -36.80
CA GLU A 270 28.15 -33.31 -37.92
C GLU A 270 27.22 -32.83 -39.04
N ALA A 271 26.02 -32.38 -38.72
CA ALA A 271 25.10 -31.78 -39.68
C ALA A 271 25.70 -30.55 -40.35
N LYS A 272 26.43 -29.70 -39.60
CA LYS A 272 27.15 -28.56 -40.15
C LYS A 272 28.26 -28.99 -41.12
N LYS A 273 29.06 -30.00 -40.77
CA LYS A 273 30.09 -30.56 -41.67
C LYS A 273 29.48 -31.15 -42.94
N VAL A 274 28.34 -31.84 -42.81
CA VAL A 274 27.59 -32.35 -43.97
C VAL A 274 27.11 -31.18 -44.83
N LEU A 275 26.57 -30.12 -44.25
CA LEU A 275 26.14 -28.93 -45.00
C LEU A 275 27.32 -28.24 -45.71
N GLU A 276 28.47 -28.12 -45.05
CA GLU A 276 29.68 -27.51 -45.64
C GLU A 276 30.22 -28.32 -46.83
N VAL A 277 30.18 -29.65 -46.76
CA VAL A 277 30.77 -30.54 -47.79
C VAL A 277 29.77 -30.95 -48.87
N ALA A 278 28.51 -31.24 -48.51
CA ALA A 278 27.47 -31.70 -49.42
C ALA A 278 26.58 -30.56 -49.95
N GLY A 279 26.59 -29.38 -49.33
CA GLY A 279 25.67 -28.30 -49.63
C GLY A 279 24.25 -28.54 -49.11
N GLU A 280 23.35 -27.60 -49.41
CA GLU A 280 21.94 -27.69 -49.03
C GLU A 280 21.29 -28.96 -49.59
N LYS A 281 20.32 -29.51 -48.84
CA LYS A 281 19.58 -30.70 -49.25
C LYS A 281 18.76 -30.39 -50.51
N PRO A 282 18.96 -31.10 -51.63
CA PRO A 282 18.09 -30.98 -52.78
C PRO A 282 16.66 -31.39 -52.40
N GLU A 283 15.68 -30.61 -52.83
CA GLU A 283 14.28 -30.92 -52.60
C GLU A 283 13.69 -31.66 -53.81
N ASN A 284 12.88 -32.68 -53.51
CA ASN A 284 12.01 -33.28 -54.51
C ASN A 284 10.91 -32.28 -54.89
N SER A 285 10.67 -32.10 -56.18
CA SER A 285 9.58 -31.27 -56.71
C SER A 285 8.24 -31.78 -56.20
N ALA A 286 7.40 -30.87 -55.71
CA ALA A 286 6.08 -31.20 -55.17
C ALA A 286 5.10 -31.74 -56.24
N TRP A 287 5.38 -31.48 -57.52
CA TRP A 287 4.48 -31.84 -58.63
C TRP A 287 4.74 -33.24 -59.19
N ASP A 288 6.02 -33.62 -59.32
CA ASP A 288 6.44 -34.84 -60.03
C ASP A 288 7.51 -35.64 -59.26
N GLY A 289 7.85 -35.24 -58.04
CA GLY A 289 8.86 -35.89 -57.21
C GLY A 289 10.30 -35.73 -57.71
N SER A 290 10.53 -35.05 -58.83
CA SER A 290 11.83 -34.97 -59.47
C SER A 290 12.83 -34.08 -58.73
N VAL A 291 14.12 -34.36 -58.86
CA VAL A 291 15.19 -33.54 -58.27
C VAL A 291 15.88 -32.73 -59.37
N LYS A 292 15.92 -31.40 -59.22
CA LYS A 292 16.44 -30.47 -60.24
C LYS A 292 17.87 -30.80 -60.69
N ALA A 293 18.77 -31.09 -59.75
CA ALA A 293 20.15 -31.49 -60.04
C ALA A 293 20.21 -32.70 -60.98
N VAL A 294 19.36 -33.70 -60.72
CA VAL A 294 19.29 -34.92 -61.52
C VAL A 294 18.68 -34.65 -62.89
N LYS A 295 17.61 -33.86 -62.98
CA LYS A 295 17.04 -33.46 -64.27
C LYS A 295 18.05 -32.70 -65.14
N ASN A 296 18.85 -31.82 -64.54
CA ASN A 296 19.93 -31.13 -65.24
C ASN A 296 21.00 -32.11 -65.74
N TRP A 297 21.39 -33.09 -64.91
CA TRP A 297 22.32 -34.12 -65.31
C TRP A 297 21.78 -34.99 -66.45
N MET A 298 20.51 -35.43 -66.37
CA MET A 298 19.84 -36.21 -67.41
C MET A 298 19.81 -35.46 -68.75
N LYS A 299 19.49 -34.16 -68.72
CA LYS A 299 19.53 -33.28 -69.89
C LYS A 299 20.91 -33.17 -70.53
N ALA A 300 21.97 -33.22 -69.73
CA ALA A 300 23.33 -33.09 -70.21
C ALA A 300 23.95 -34.42 -70.68
N ASN A 301 23.48 -35.57 -70.16
CA ASN A 301 24.18 -36.86 -70.33
C ASN A 301 23.39 -37.92 -71.10
N LEU A 302 22.06 -37.80 -71.23
CA LEU A 302 21.27 -38.79 -71.96
C LEU A 302 21.26 -38.49 -73.48
N PRO A 303 21.21 -39.51 -74.35
CA PRO A 303 21.21 -39.31 -75.80
C PRO A 303 19.99 -38.54 -76.36
N ASP A 304 18.80 -38.76 -75.78
CA ASP A 304 17.55 -38.07 -76.13
C ASP A 304 16.82 -37.68 -74.83
N PRO A 305 17.23 -36.58 -74.18
CA PRO A 305 16.68 -36.20 -72.88
C PRO A 305 15.20 -35.83 -72.91
N ASP A 306 14.71 -35.27 -74.03
CA ASP A 306 13.32 -34.86 -74.15
C ASP A 306 12.36 -36.05 -74.30
N SER A 307 12.90 -37.24 -74.64
CA SER A 307 12.16 -38.50 -74.65
C SER A 307 12.03 -39.17 -73.29
N THR A 308 12.64 -38.62 -72.23
CA THR A 308 12.64 -39.24 -70.91
C THR A 308 11.25 -39.20 -70.26
N LYS A 309 10.85 -40.31 -69.66
CA LYS A 309 9.61 -40.43 -68.89
C LYS A 309 9.93 -40.90 -67.48
N ASP A 310 9.69 -40.02 -66.52
CA ASP A 310 9.84 -40.29 -65.09
C ASP A 310 8.84 -41.38 -64.67
N GLU A 311 9.30 -42.49 -64.08
CA GLU A 311 8.44 -43.56 -63.55
C GLU A 311 8.33 -43.47 -62.03
N GLU A 312 9.47 -43.41 -61.33
CA GLU A 312 9.51 -43.36 -59.88
C GLU A 312 10.70 -42.54 -59.38
N TRP A 313 10.45 -41.66 -58.42
CA TRP A 313 11.46 -40.88 -57.71
C TRP A 313 11.42 -41.20 -56.22
N TRP A 314 12.56 -41.55 -55.65
CA TRP A 314 12.67 -41.77 -54.21
C TRP A 314 13.02 -40.47 -53.48
N LYS A 315 12.82 -40.49 -52.16
CA LYS A 315 13.20 -39.36 -51.30
C LYS A 315 14.71 -39.18 -51.28
N VAL A 316 15.15 -37.93 -51.30
CA VAL A 316 16.56 -37.58 -51.10
C VAL A 316 16.99 -37.95 -49.67
N VAL A 317 18.02 -38.79 -49.55
CA VAL A 317 18.60 -39.27 -48.28
C VAL A 317 20.07 -38.88 -48.15
N PRO A 318 20.60 -38.64 -46.94
CA PRO A 318 22.03 -38.46 -46.76
C PRO A 318 22.77 -39.78 -47.03
N THR A 319 23.87 -39.74 -47.77
CA THR A 319 24.70 -40.90 -48.09
C THR A 319 26.18 -40.50 -48.21
N LYS A 320 27.06 -41.42 -48.58
CA LYS A 320 28.47 -41.17 -48.87
C LYS A 320 28.77 -41.57 -50.31
N ALA A 321 29.51 -40.73 -51.04
CA ALA A 321 29.97 -41.08 -52.38
C ALA A 321 31.21 -42.00 -52.29
N LYS A 322 31.75 -42.46 -53.43
CA LYS A 322 32.92 -43.34 -53.47
C LYS A 322 34.17 -42.78 -52.79
N ASP A 323 34.32 -41.46 -52.76
CA ASP A 323 35.41 -40.76 -52.06
C ASP A 323 35.24 -40.74 -50.53
N GLY A 324 34.15 -41.32 -50.00
CA GLY A 324 33.84 -41.40 -48.57
C GLY A 324 33.30 -40.10 -47.96
N LEU A 325 33.19 -39.01 -48.75
CA LEU A 325 32.68 -37.73 -48.30
C LEU A 325 31.14 -37.71 -48.32
N PRO A 326 30.49 -36.99 -47.38
CA PRO A 326 29.03 -36.91 -47.32
C PRO A 326 28.45 -36.28 -48.60
N CYS A 327 27.30 -36.79 -49.03
CA CYS A 327 26.54 -36.28 -50.17
C CYS A 327 25.06 -36.60 -50.01
N TRP A 328 24.25 -36.08 -50.92
CA TRP A 328 22.83 -36.39 -51.01
C TRP A 328 22.60 -37.48 -52.05
N GLY A 329 21.88 -38.53 -51.69
CA GLY A 329 21.55 -39.65 -52.57
C GLY A 329 20.09 -39.61 -52.98
N VAL A 330 19.82 -39.84 -54.26
CA VAL A 330 18.46 -40.05 -54.76
C VAL A 330 18.45 -41.15 -55.81
N ARG A 331 17.50 -42.06 -55.67
CA ARG A 331 17.21 -43.05 -56.70
C ARG A 331 16.17 -42.48 -57.64
N ALA A 332 16.31 -42.72 -58.93
CA ALA A 332 15.28 -42.44 -59.92
C ALA A 332 15.18 -43.60 -60.92
N GLN A 333 13.96 -43.92 -61.28
CA GLN A 333 13.62 -44.89 -62.29
C GLN A 333 12.86 -44.17 -63.40
N PHE A 334 13.31 -44.33 -64.64
CA PHE A 334 12.77 -43.59 -65.78
C PHE A 334 12.97 -44.40 -67.07
N ARG A 335 12.12 -44.15 -68.06
CA ARG A 335 12.31 -44.67 -69.42
C ARG A 335 13.01 -43.65 -70.29
N THR A 336 13.98 -44.08 -71.06
CA THR A 336 14.69 -43.25 -72.04
C THR A 336 14.85 -44.01 -73.35
N LYS A 337 14.99 -43.30 -74.48
CA LYS A 337 15.39 -43.96 -75.72
C LYS A 337 16.88 -44.24 -75.73
N ASN A 338 17.24 -45.44 -76.16
CA ASN A 338 18.63 -45.78 -76.47
C ASN A 338 19.03 -45.24 -77.87
N GLN A 339 20.29 -45.44 -78.26
CA GLN A 339 20.82 -44.97 -79.55
C GLN A 339 20.11 -45.57 -80.78
N PHE A 340 19.35 -46.66 -80.61
CA PHE A 340 18.58 -47.31 -81.67
C PHE A 340 17.09 -46.90 -81.67
N GLY A 341 16.71 -45.93 -80.81
CA GLY A 341 15.35 -45.39 -80.74
C GLY A 341 14.35 -46.25 -79.95
N ALA A 342 14.79 -47.35 -79.32
CA ALA A 342 13.95 -48.17 -78.44
C ALA A 342 13.93 -47.63 -77.01
N TYR A 343 12.79 -47.71 -76.32
CA TYR A 343 12.70 -47.34 -74.91
C TYR A 343 13.27 -48.41 -73.99
N GLU A 344 14.16 -48.02 -73.10
CA GLU A 344 14.69 -48.84 -72.02
C GLU A 344 14.31 -48.25 -70.67
N LEU A 345 14.03 -49.12 -69.70
CA LEU A 345 13.75 -48.74 -68.31
C LEU A 345 15.05 -48.75 -67.53
N VAL A 346 15.48 -47.58 -67.07
CA VAL A 346 16.75 -47.38 -66.40
C VAL A 346 16.49 -47.05 -64.94
N ASN A 347 17.26 -47.68 -64.05
CA ASN A 347 17.25 -47.40 -62.63
C ASN A 347 18.64 -46.90 -62.24
N MET A 348 18.71 -45.70 -61.68
CA MET A 348 19.98 -45.07 -61.32
C MET A 348 19.89 -44.47 -59.93
N TYR A 349 21.02 -44.52 -59.23
CA TYR A 349 21.27 -43.86 -57.97
C TYR A 349 22.25 -42.70 -58.17
N PHE A 350 21.78 -41.48 -57.91
CA PHE A 350 22.51 -40.25 -58.11
C PHE A 350 23.06 -39.74 -56.76
N HIS A 351 24.36 -39.44 -56.73
CA HIS A 351 25.01 -38.75 -55.62
C HIS A 351 25.20 -37.28 -55.97
N ILE A 352 24.76 -36.39 -55.07
CA ILE A 352 24.63 -34.96 -55.31
C ILE A 352 25.41 -34.19 -54.24
N ARG A 353 26.19 -33.19 -54.66
CA ARG A 353 26.79 -32.18 -53.78
C ARG A 353 26.60 -30.80 -54.38
N HIS A 354 26.35 -29.79 -53.54
CA HIS A 354 26.12 -28.41 -53.97
C HIS A 354 25.12 -28.30 -55.13
N ASN A 355 24.07 -29.13 -55.08
CA ASN A 355 23.02 -29.21 -56.11
C ASN A 355 23.51 -29.66 -57.51
N GLU A 356 24.63 -30.38 -57.56
CA GLU A 356 25.20 -30.99 -58.77
C GLU A 356 25.40 -32.49 -58.58
N VAL A 357 25.12 -33.27 -59.62
CA VAL A 357 25.36 -34.72 -59.61
C VAL A 357 26.86 -34.97 -59.81
N ILE A 358 27.49 -35.56 -58.81
CA ILE A 358 28.93 -35.87 -58.81
C ILE A 358 29.21 -37.33 -59.23
N GLU A 359 28.26 -38.23 -59.00
CA GLU A 359 28.43 -39.65 -59.26
C GLU A 359 27.08 -40.32 -59.54
N VAL A 360 27.05 -41.28 -60.47
CA VAL A 360 25.88 -42.10 -60.80
C VAL A 360 26.24 -43.58 -60.74
N THR A 361 25.39 -44.37 -60.08
CA THR A 361 25.51 -45.83 -59.96
C THR A 361 24.22 -46.46 -60.48
N GLN A 362 24.32 -47.50 -61.31
CA GLN A 362 23.16 -48.26 -61.80
C GLN A 362 22.84 -49.45 -60.90
#